data_AF-A0A1M5BGG8-F1
#
_entry.id   AF-A0A1M5BGG8-F1
#
_cell.length_a   1.000
_cell.length_b   1.000
_cell.length_c   1.000
_cell.angle_alpha   90.00
_cell.angle_beta   90.00
_cell.angle_gamma   90.00
#
_symmetry.space_group_name_H-M   'P 1'
#
loop_
_entity.id
_entity.type
_entity.pdbx_description
1 polymer ?
#
loop_
_entity_poly.entity_id
_entity_poly.type
_entity_poly.pdbx_seq_one_letter_code
_entity_poly.pdbx_strand_id
1 'polypeptide(L)' 'MTANTVYEVFLALSPEEREKFIVLVKGQEEKPKYDFRKKRRKKVKFTKEDAIEYLLATVFKPKN' A
#
# COMPACT_ATOMS: atom_id res chain seq x y z
N MET A 1 23.65 -23.84 -14.16
CA MET A 1 23.40 -23.84 -12.70
C MET A 1 22.16 -23.01 -12.43
N THR A 2 20.99 -23.64 -12.40
CA THR A 2 19.70 -22.95 -12.17
C THR A 2 18.81 -23.83 -11.30
N ALA A 3 19.39 -24.37 -10.23
CA ALA A 3 18.65 -25.07 -9.20
C ALA A 3 18.65 -24.19 -7.95
N ASN A 4 17.47 -23.71 -7.58
CA ASN A 4 17.04 -23.54 -6.20
C ASN A 4 17.86 -22.63 -5.25
N THR A 5 18.41 -21.53 -5.73
CA THR A 5 19.01 -20.49 -4.87
C THR A 5 18.07 -20.03 -3.75
N VAL A 6 16.75 -19.94 -4.03
CA VAL A 6 15.74 -19.57 -3.03
C VAL A 6 15.61 -20.62 -1.92
N TYR A 7 15.69 -21.91 -2.27
CA TYR A 7 15.59 -23.00 -1.30
C TYR A 7 16.86 -23.13 -0.46
N GLU A 8 18.03 -22.94 -1.07
CA GLU A 8 19.31 -22.93 -0.36
C GLU A 8 19.39 -21.77 0.64
N VAL A 9 18.92 -20.58 0.25
CA VAL A 9 18.81 -19.42 1.16
C VAL A 9 17.82 -19.70 2.27
N PHE A 10 16.69 -20.35 1.99
CA PHE A 10 15.73 -20.75 3.03
C PHE A 10 16.32 -21.77 4.02
N LEU A 11 17.12 -22.72 3.55
CA LEU A 11 17.83 -23.67 4.40
C LEU A 11 18.97 -23.03 5.21
N ALA A 12 19.53 -21.92 4.75
CA ALA A 12 20.53 -21.18 5.52
C ALA A 12 19.94 -20.38 6.70
N LEU A 13 18.62 -20.16 6.74
CA LEU A 13 17.95 -19.41 7.81
C LEU A 13 17.82 -20.22 9.11
N SER A 14 17.83 -19.48 10.23
CA SER A 14 17.53 -20.03 11.56
C SER A 14 16.07 -20.52 11.66
N PRO A 15 15.73 -21.41 12.61
CA PRO A 15 14.38 -21.96 12.74
C PRO A 15 13.30 -20.87 12.90
N GLU A 16 13.59 -19.81 13.67
CA GLU A 16 12.68 -18.68 13.90
C GLU A 16 12.44 -17.86 12.62
N GLU A 17 13.48 -17.66 11.81
CA GLU A 17 13.38 -16.93 10.56
C GLU A 17 12.63 -17.72 9.49
N ARG A 18 12.78 -19.05 9.47
CA ARG A 18 12.02 -19.92 8.57
C ARG A 18 10.52 -19.86 8.86
N GLU A 19 10.12 -19.83 10.13
CA GLU A 19 8.72 -19.72 10.52
C GLU A 19 8.11 -18.38 10.07
N LYS A 20 8.83 -17.27 10.30
CA LYS A 20 8.44 -15.94 9.79
C LYS A 20 8.32 -15.93 8.26
N PHE A 21 9.26 -16.57 7.56
CA PHE A 21 9.23 -16.67 6.09
C PHE A 21 8.02 -17.46 5.59
N ILE A 22 7.69 -18.60 6.21
CA ILE A 22 6.51 -19.41 5.84
C ILE A 22 5.22 -18.60 6.07
N VAL A 23 5.10 -17.90 7.20
CA VAL A 23 3.94 -17.05 7.49
C VAL A 23 3.80 -15.92 6.48
N LEU A 24 4.91 -15.29 6.09
CA LEU A 24 4.94 -14.24 5.07
C LEU A 24 4.49 -14.75 3.70
N VAL A 25 4.93 -15.94 3.28
CA VAL A 25 4.55 -16.53 1.99
C VAL A 25 3.06 -16.93 2.00
N LYS A 26 2.61 -17.64 3.04
CA LYS A 26 1.19 -18.05 3.16
C LYS A 26 0.24 -16.85 3.29
N GLY A 27 0.62 -15.82 4.05
CA GLY A 27 -0.15 -14.59 4.20
C GLY A 27 -0.21 -13.72 2.93
N GLN A 28 0.59 -14.02 1.90
CA GLN A 28 0.47 -13.38 0.59
C GLN A 28 -0.44 -14.16 -0.37
N GLU A 29 -0.54 -15.48 -0.24
CA GLU A 29 -1.45 -16.31 -1.07
C GLU A 29 -2.92 -16.03 -0.76
N GLU A 30 -3.26 -15.67 0.49
CA GLU A 30 -4.63 -15.37 0.91
C GLU A 30 -5.09 -13.92 0.66
N LYS A 31 -4.22 -13.04 0.13
CA LYS A 31 -4.70 -11.69 -0.22
C LYS A 31 -5.56 -11.78 -1.47
N PRO A 32 -6.86 -11.42 -1.42
CA PRO A 32 -7.63 -11.28 -2.65
C PRO A 32 -6.92 -10.25 -3.51
N LYS A 33 -6.65 -10.59 -4.78
CA LYS A 33 -6.18 -9.64 -5.81
C LYS A 33 -6.96 -8.34 -5.61
N TYR A 34 -6.29 -7.32 -5.06
CA TYR A 34 -6.91 -6.02 -4.86
C TYR A 34 -7.24 -5.50 -6.27
N ASP A 35 -8.51 -5.59 -6.63
CA ASP A 35 -8.99 -5.30 -7.96
C ASP A 35 -8.98 -3.78 -8.15
N PHE A 36 -7.83 -3.23 -8.57
CA PHE A 36 -7.63 -1.80 -8.83
C PHE A 36 -8.64 -1.23 -9.85
N ARG A 37 -9.42 -2.08 -10.53
CA ARG A 37 -10.44 -1.71 -11.51
C ARG A 37 -11.73 -1.10 -10.92
N LYS A 38 -11.97 -1.18 -9.60
CA LYS A 38 -13.24 -0.73 -9.00
C LYS A 38 -13.24 0.65 -8.33
N LYS A 39 -12.17 1.43 -8.42
CA LYS A 39 -12.23 2.87 -8.09
C LYS A 39 -12.10 3.69 -9.36
N ARG A 40 -13.20 3.80 -10.12
CA ARG A 40 -13.47 5.05 -10.86
C ARG A 40 -13.51 6.16 -9.81
N ARG A 41 -12.34 6.71 -9.47
CA ARG A 41 -12.24 7.97 -8.75
C ARG A 41 -13.10 8.92 -9.55
N LYS A 42 -14.28 9.28 -9.04
CA LYS A 42 -15.02 10.43 -9.55
C LYS A 42 -13.99 11.53 -9.58
N LYS A 43 -13.60 12.00 -10.78
CA LYS A 43 -12.72 13.14 -10.91
C LYS A 43 -13.51 14.29 -10.30
N VAL A 44 -13.29 14.56 -9.03
CA VAL A 44 -13.84 15.74 -8.37
C VAL A 44 -13.22 16.90 -9.14
N LYS A 45 -14.02 17.54 -9.99
CA LYS A 45 -13.60 18.72 -10.71
C LYS A 45 -13.57 19.84 -9.68
N PHE A 46 -12.41 20.05 -9.10
CA PHE A 46 -12.18 21.18 -8.23
C PHE A 46 -12.18 22.44 -9.09
N THR A 47 -13.18 23.29 -8.90
CA THR A 47 -13.30 24.55 -9.64
C THR A 47 -12.40 25.61 -9.01
N LYS A 48 -12.19 26.73 -9.72
CA LYS A 48 -11.42 27.85 -9.16
C LYS A 48 -12.09 28.45 -7.93
N GLU A 49 -13.42 28.43 -7.89
CA GLU A 49 -14.24 28.92 -6.78
C GLU A 49 -14.03 28.05 -5.53
N ASP A 50 -14.04 26.72 -5.68
CA ASP A 50 -13.75 25.80 -4.58
C ASP A 50 -12.35 26.04 -3.98
N ALA A 51 -11.37 26.40 -4.82
CA ALA A 51 -10.02 26.72 -4.37
C ALA A 51 -9.95 27.99 -3.53
N ILE A 52 -10.68 29.03 -3.96
CA ILE A 52 -10.75 30.30 -3.24
C ILE A 52 -11.44 30.09 -1.89
N GLU A 53 -12.56 29.37 -1.87
CA GLU A 53 -13.29 29.06 -0.64
C GLU A 53 -12.42 28.25 0.34
N TYR A 54 -11.70 27.25 -0.15
CA TYR A 54 -10.79 26.46 0.67
C TYR A 54 -9.67 27.31 1.28
N LEU A 55 -9.06 28.22 0.51
CA LEU A 55 -8.02 29.11 1.00
C LEU A 55 -8.55 30.08 2.05
N LEU A 56 -9.74 30.66 1.84
CA LEU A 56 -10.40 31.51 2.84
C LEU A 56 -10.68 30.75 4.14
N ALA A 57 -11.14 29.49 4.03
CA ALA A 57 -11.50 28.67 5.18
C ALA A 57 -10.30 28.10 5.96
N THR A 58 -9.11 28.04 5.35
CA THR A 58 -7.93 27.39 5.96
C THR A 58 -6.79 28.37 6.25
N VAL A 59 -6.46 29.24 5.31
CA VAL A 59 -5.27 30.13 5.37
C VAL A 59 -5.61 31.49 5.97
N PHE A 60 -6.79 32.03 5.64
CA PHE A 60 -7.18 33.40 6.05
C PHE A 60 -8.07 33.45 7.29
N LYS A 61 -8.32 32.33 7.96
CA LYS A 61 -9.05 32.38 9.23
C LYS A 61 -8.23 33.17 10.25
N PRO A 62 -8.79 34.23 10.87
CA PRO A 62 -8.13 34.88 11.99
C PRO A 62 -8.02 33.83 13.10
N LYS A 63 -6.78 33.59 13.54
CA LYS A 63 -6.49 32.77 14.69
C LYS A 63 -6.91 33.58 15.91
N ASN A 64 -8.12 33.34 16.41
CA ASN A 64 -8.50 33.77 17.76
C ASN A 64 -7.56 33.14 18.79
#